data_AF-A0A0T5ZI19-F1
#
_entry.id   AF-A0A0T5ZI19-F1
#
_cell.length_a   1.000
_cell.length_b   1.000
_cell.length_c   1.000
_cell.angle_alpha   90.00
_cell.angle_beta   90.00
_cell.angle_gamma   90.00
#
_symmetry.space_group_name_H-M   'P 1'
#
loop_
_entity.id
_entity.type
_entity.pdbx_description
1 polymer ?
#
loop_
_entity_poly.entity_id
_entity_poly.type
_entity_poly.pdbx_seq_one_letter_code
_entity_poly.pdbx_strand_id
1 'polypeptide(L)'
;MLISKPNSSIYLGQTFWFIILGIFAILWLFYLVRHDYFYLMAMTMGLGIAVLIAMLFPLATVVALIITGVLPNVFQMTGYLPEGFTVIGWGINAYDIVLLSMAGAIILESIIIKRKTSKQNSLGLSIYIILFAIWLFFEILRNINEYGRSAPGEFRYRYFILISPLYISLFFSSIEERKRLLKVLIFFSIFFTLACIPIIGTLKGWSIGAQSRFLPSSISLGLMYGLAALFLSKKYGLLKLSNIYLWIISIPVGILILI
;
A
#
# COMPACT_ATOMS: atom_id res chain seq x y z
N MET A 1 -19.53 -11.88 -41.90
CA MET A 1 -18.86 -11.36 -40.70
C MET A 1 -18.70 -9.85 -40.88
N LEU A 2 -19.64 -9.05 -40.34
CA LEU A 2 -19.63 -7.59 -40.50
C LEU A 2 -18.68 -6.98 -39.46
N ILE A 3 -17.53 -6.48 -39.93
CA ILE A 3 -16.59 -5.72 -39.10
C ILE A 3 -17.22 -4.34 -38.89
N SER A 4 -17.84 -4.13 -37.73
CA SER A 4 -18.33 -2.81 -37.33
C SER A 4 -17.14 -1.86 -37.19
N LYS A 5 -17.06 -0.81 -38.03
CA LYS A 5 -16.05 0.24 -37.89
C LYS A 5 -16.16 0.87 -36.48
N PRO A 6 -15.05 1.01 -35.74
CA PRO A 6 -15.07 1.71 -34.46
C PRO A 6 -15.52 3.16 -34.66
N ASN A 7 -16.44 3.61 -33.81
CA ASN A 7 -17.10 4.91 -33.91
C ASN A 7 -16.08 6.05 -33.66
N SER A 8 -15.73 6.80 -34.71
CA SER A 8 -14.67 7.82 -34.70
C SER A 8 -14.94 9.00 -33.75
N SER A 9 -16.20 9.22 -33.37
CA SER A 9 -16.60 10.28 -32.44
C SER A 9 -16.08 10.08 -31.01
N ILE A 10 -15.85 8.84 -30.59
CA ILE A 10 -15.36 8.52 -29.23
C ILE A 10 -13.88 8.91 -29.08
N TYR A 11 -13.09 8.77 -30.15
CA TYR A 11 -11.66 9.14 -30.13
C TYR A 11 -11.46 10.66 -30.10
N LEU A 12 -12.31 11.42 -30.80
CA LEU A 12 -12.19 12.88 -30.88
C LEU A 12 -12.42 13.58 -29.53
N GLY A 13 -13.43 13.14 -28.77
CA GLY A 13 -13.69 13.66 -27.43
C GLY A 13 -12.59 13.33 -26.42
N GLN A 14 -11.87 12.23 -26.63
CA GLN A 14 -10.81 11.78 -25.71
C GLN A 14 -9.49 12.52 -25.95
N THR A 15 -9.10 12.74 -27.21
CA THR A 15 -7.92 13.55 -27.53
C THR A 15 -8.09 14.97 -26.98
N PHE A 16 -9.32 15.50 -27.02
CA PHE A 16 -9.66 16.79 -26.43
C PHE A 16 -9.40 16.86 -24.91
N TRP A 17 -9.85 15.86 -24.14
CA TRP A 17 -9.60 15.82 -22.69
C TRP A 17 -8.12 15.66 -22.33
N PHE A 18 -7.36 14.88 -23.11
CA PHE A 18 -5.90 14.76 -22.92
C PHE A 18 -5.17 16.06 -23.22
N ILE A 19 -5.58 16.77 -24.27
CA ILE A 19 -5.05 18.10 -24.58
C ILE A 19 -5.37 19.08 -23.44
N ILE A 20 -6.61 19.07 -22.92
CA ILE A 20 -6.99 19.92 -21.78
C ILE A 20 -6.17 19.59 -20.54
N LEU A 21 -6.03 18.32 -20.18
CA LEU A 21 -5.23 17.90 -19.02
C LEU A 21 -3.75 18.23 -19.20
N GLY A 22 -3.21 18.08 -20.41
CA GLY A 22 -1.85 18.47 -20.75
C GLY A 22 -1.63 19.97 -20.65
N ILE A 23 -2.54 20.78 -21.20
CA ILE A 23 -2.52 22.24 -21.08
C ILE A 23 -2.63 22.64 -19.62
N PHE A 24 -3.54 22.05 -18.85
CA PHE A 24 -3.68 22.33 -17.42
C PHE A 24 -2.40 22.00 -16.66
N ALA A 25 -1.78 20.84 -16.90
CA ALA A 25 -0.53 20.45 -16.26
C ALA A 25 0.61 21.43 -16.60
N ILE A 26 0.72 21.86 -17.86
CA ILE A 26 1.72 22.84 -18.31
C ILE A 26 1.47 24.21 -17.66
N LEU A 27 0.22 24.69 -17.67
CA LEU A 27 -0.16 25.96 -17.04
C LEU A 27 0.06 25.92 -15.53
N TRP A 28 -0.24 24.80 -14.89
CA TRP A 28 0.02 24.57 -13.47
C TRP A 28 1.51 24.60 -13.16
N LEU A 29 2.34 23.90 -13.94
CA LEU A 29 3.81 23.96 -13.79
C LEU A 29 4.34 25.39 -13.99
N PHE A 30 3.84 26.10 -14.99
CA PHE A 30 4.25 27.49 -15.26
C PHE A 30 3.84 28.43 -14.12
N TYR A 31 2.65 28.25 -13.56
CA TYR A 31 2.18 28.97 -12.38
C TYR A 31 3.09 28.69 -11.15
N LEU A 32 3.44 27.43 -10.90
CA LEU A 32 4.30 27.07 -9.78
C LEU A 32 5.72 27.64 -9.89
N VAL A 33 6.31 27.61 -11.08
CA VAL A 33 7.64 28.19 -11.33
C VAL A 33 7.60 29.71 -11.20
N ARG A 34 6.55 30.37 -11.72
CA ARG A 34 6.42 31.84 -11.68
C ARG A 34 6.28 32.41 -10.26
N HIS A 35 5.74 31.64 -9.33
CA HIS A 35 5.50 32.05 -7.95
C HIS A 35 6.48 31.44 -6.93
N ASP A 36 7.64 30.95 -7.39
CA ASP A 36 8.68 30.34 -6.55
C ASP A 36 8.21 29.14 -5.70
N TYR A 37 7.13 28.47 -6.11
CA TYR A 37 6.62 27.25 -5.47
C TYR A 37 7.36 25.99 -5.93
N PHE A 38 8.69 26.06 -6.05
CA PHE A 38 9.54 24.95 -6.49
C PHE A 38 9.34 23.67 -5.66
N TYR A 39 9.09 23.80 -4.36
CA TYR A 39 8.81 22.66 -3.50
C TYR A 39 7.51 21.94 -3.87
N LEU A 40 6.46 22.68 -4.25
CA LEU A 40 5.17 22.10 -4.63
C LEU A 40 5.27 21.42 -6.00
N MET A 41 6.06 22.00 -6.90
CA MET A 41 6.40 21.39 -8.18
C MET A 41 7.15 20.06 -7.98
N ALA A 42 8.18 20.06 -7.14
CA ALA A 42 8.93 18.84 -6.82
C ALA A 42 8.04 17.76 -6.16
N MET A 43 7.15 18.15 -5.25
CA MET A 43 6.19 17.23 -4.63
C MET A 43 5.21 16.62 -5.65
N THR A 44 4.63 17.44 -6.53
CA THR A 44 3.68 16.95 -7.54
C THR A 44 4.34 16.06 -8.58
N MET A 45 5.52 16.43 -9.07
CA MET A 45 6.33 15.59 -9.96
C MET A 45 6.74 14.29 -9.26
N GLY A 46 7.22 14.37 -8.02
CA GLY A 46 7.60 13.21 -7.21
C GLY A 46 6.44 12.24 -6.99
N LEU A 47 5.24 12.75 -6.70
CA LEU A 47 4.03 11.94 -6.57
C LEU A 47 3.65 11.28 -7.91
N GLY A 48 3.73 12.02 -9.01
CA GLY A 48 3.49 11.47 -10.35
C GLY A 48 4.45 10.32 -10.70
N ILE A 49 5.74 10.51 -10.41
CA ILE A 49 6.76 9.46 -10.56
C ILE A 49 6.45 8.27 -9.65
N ALA A 50 6.07 8.51 -8.39
CA ALA A 50 5.72 7.45 -7.45
C ALA A 50 4.51 6.63 -7.93
N VAL A 51 3.49 7.28 -8.51
CA VAL A 51 2.33 6.61 -9.13
C VAL A 51 2.75 5.74 -10.31
N LEU A 52 3.65 6.23 -11.17
CA LEU A 52 4.18 5.45 -12.28
C LEU A 52 4.99 4.24 -11.80
N ILE A 53 5.84 4.43 -10.78
CA ILE A 53 6.57 3.34 -10.13
C ILE A 53 5.58 2.32 -9.56
N ALA A 54 4.50 2.77 -8.93
CA ALA A 54 3.46 1.89 -8.42
C ALA A 54 2.86 1.01 -9.52
N MET A 55 2.46 1.63 -10.63
CA MET A 55 1.91 0.89 -11.77
C MET A 55 2.90 -0.11 -12.39
N LEU A 56 4.17 0.29 -12.55
CA LEU A 56 5.19 -0.50 -13.25
C LEU A 56 5.80 -1.60 -12.37
N PHE A 57 5.88 -1.38 -11.05
CA PHE A 57 6.52 -2.30 -10.11
C PHE A 57 5.64 -2.62 -8.89
N PRO A 58 4.46 -3.25 -9.06
CA PRO A 58 3.49 -3.42 -7.97
C PRO A 58 4.03 -4.14 -6.73
N LEU A 59 4.89 -5.14 -6.94
CA LEU A 59 5.53 -5.88 -5.85
C LEU A 59 6.46 -4.99 -5.04
N ALA A 60 7.27 -4.15 -5.72
CA ALA A 60 8.18 -3.23 -5.04
C ALA A 60 7.41 -2.19 -4.22
N THR A 61 6.24 -1.75 -4.69
CA THR A 61 5.35 -0.83 -3.97
C THR A 61 4.79 -1.46 -2.70
N VAL A 62 4.35 -2.71 -2.76
CA VAL A 62 3.91 -3.43 -1.54
C VAL A 62 5.08 -3.59 -0.56
N VAL A 63 6.28 -3.90 -1.04
CA VAL A 63 7.47 -3.96 -0.19
C VAL A 63 7.77 -2.59 0.43
N ALA A 64 7.70 -1.51 -0.34
CA ALA A 64 7.88 -0.15 0.16
C ALA A 64 6.83 0.21 1.22
N LEU A 65 5.57 -0.22 1.05
CA LEU A 65 4.50 -0.04 2.03
C LEU A 65 4.82 -0.76 3.35
N ILE A 66 5.35 -1.98 3.28
CA ILE A 66 5.78 -2.74 4.46
C ILE A 66 6.96 -2.04 5.15
N ILE A 67 7.99 -1.65 4.40
CA ILE A 67 9.20 -1.00 4.93
C ILE A 67 8.88 0.36 5.57
N THR A 68 7.97 1.14 4.98
CA THR A 68 7.67 2.49 5.46
C THR A 68 6.58 2.53 6.52
N GLY A 69 5.69 1.53 6.57
CA GLY A 69 4.54 1.52 7.49
C GLY A 69 4.56 0.46 8.57
N VAL A 70 4.96 -0.76 8.23
CA VAL A 70 4.87 -1.91 9.15
C VAL A 70 6.19 -2.11 9.89
N LEU A 71 7.31 -1.99 9.18
CA LEU A 71 8.64 -2.21 9.73
C LEU A 71 8.97 -1.27 10.91
N PRO A 72 8.65 0.04 10.87
CA PRO A 72 8.91 0.92 12.01
C PRO A 72 8.16 0.48 13.27
N ASN A 73 6.96 -0.11 13.12
CA ASN A 73 6.17 -0.61 14.25
C ASN A 73 6.86 -1.76 14.97
N VAL A 74 7.67 -2.57 14.27
CA VAL A 74 8.45 -3.65 14.89
C VAL A 74 9.40 -3.11 15.97
N PHE A 75 9.95 -1.91 15.76
CA PHE A 75 10.89 -1.28 16.68
C PHE A 75 10.25 -0.22 17.58
N GLN A 76 8.95 0.07 17.43
CA GLN A 76 8.28 1.12 18.20
C GLN A 76 8.37 0.89 19.72
N MET A 77 8.46 -0.37 20.15
CA MET A 77 8.56 -0.74 21.57
C MET A 77 9.99 -0.67 22.15
N THR A 78 11.02 -0.38 21.34
CA THR A 78 12.42 -0.32 21.81
C THR A 78 12.82 1.07 22.32
N GLY A 79 12.02 2.11 22.05
CA GLY A 79 12.35 3.50 22.38
C GLY A 79 13.49 4.11 21.54
N TYR A 80 14.07 3.34 20.61
CA TYR A 80 15.20 3.79 19.79
C TYR A 80 14.74 4.62 18.57
N LEU A 81 13.53 4.38 18.08
CA LEU A 81 12.92 5.21 17.03
C LEU A 81 12.11 6.32 17.70
N PRO A 82 12.44 7.61 17.48
CA PRO A 82 11.65 8.71 18.02
C PRO A 82 10.24 8.70 17.42
N GLU A 83 9.28 9.24 18.17
CA GLU A 83 7.95 9.50 17.64
C GLU A 83 8.05 10.36 16.38
N GLY A 84 7.41 9.91 15.29
CA GLY A 84 7.49 10.59 14.00
C GLY A 84 8.75 10.32 13.19
N PHE A 85 9.55 9.29 13.48
CA PHE A 85 10.70 8.87 12.64
C PHE A 85 10.34 8.70 11.16
N THR A 86 9.09 8.35 10.86
CA THR A 86 8.59 8.15 9.48
C THR A 86 8.08 9.43 8.82
N VAL A 87 8.10 10.58 9.52
CA VAL A 87 7.60 11.87 9.02
C VAL A 87 8.66 12.54 8.16
N ILE A 88 8.33 12.79 6.89
CA ILE A 88 9.15 13.49 5.90
C ILE A 88 8.61 14.91 5.73
N GLY A 89 8.90 15.78 6.70
CA GLY A 89 8.51 17.20 6.67
C GLY A 89 7.00 17.45 6.61
N TRP A 90 6.55 18.65 7.05
CA TRP A 90 5.15 19.09 6.90
C TRP A 90 4.07 18.11 7.43
N GLY A 91 4.44 17.16 8.30
CA GLY A 91 3.54 16.12 8.82
C GLY A 91 3.26 14.93 7.89
N ILE A 92 3.83 14.89 6.67
CA ILE A 92 3.61 13.80 5.71
C ILE A 92 4.49 12.63 6.08
N ASN A 93 3.96 11.41 6.18
CA ASN A 93 4.80 10.24 6.42
C ASN A 93 5.22 9.57 5.11
N ALA A 94 6.38 8.91 5.12
CA ALA A 94 6.85 8.08 4.00
C ALA A 94 5.78 7.08 3.54
N TYR A 95 5.06 6.52 4.50
CA TYR A 95 3.94 5.61 4.27
C TYR A 95 2.77 6.24 3.50
N ASP A 96 2.48 7.52 3.76
CA ASP A 96 1.38 8.23 3.08
C ASP A 96 1.70 8.41 1.60
N ILE A 97 2.97 8.66 1.25
CA ILE A 97 3.43 8.78 -0.13
C ILE A 97 3.20 7.47 -0.89
N VAL A 98 3.49 6.33 -0.26
CA VAL A 98 3.28 5.00 -0.87
C VAL A 98 1.80 4.69 -1.03
N LEU A 99 0.97 5.00 -0.03
CA LEU A 99 -0.48 4.78 -0.15
C LEU A 99 -1.11 5.67 -1.22
N LEU A 100 -0.73 6.95 -1.28
CA LEU A 100 -1.23 7.88 -2.29
C LEU A 100 -0.78 7.47 -3.69
N SER A 101 0.44 6.95 -3.84
CA SER A 101 0.89 6.43 -5.13
C SER A 101 0.12 5.19 -5.56
N MET A 102 -0.18 4.28 -4.63
CA MET A 102 -1.06 3.13 -4.88
C MET A 102 -2.48 3.57 -5.26
N ALA A 103 -3.04 4.57 -4.58
CA ALA A 103 -4.36 5.12 -4.91
C ALA A 103 -4.39 5.75 -6.30
N GLY A 104 -3.38 6.56 -6.64
CA GLY A 104 -3.25 7.14 -7.97
C GLY A 104 -3.12 6.07 -9.07
N ALA A 105 -2.35 5.02 -8.80
CA ALA A 105 -2.19 3.88 -9.71
C ALA A 105 -3.52 3.14 -9.94
N ILE A 106 -4.30 2.88 -8.88
CA ILE A 106 -5.64 2.30 -8.98
C ILE A 106 -6.55 3.14 -9.88
N ILE A 107 -6.56 4.45 -9.67
CA ILE A 107 -7.40 5.37 -10.44
C ILE A 107 -7.00 5.32 -11.93
N LEU A 108 -5.71 5.46 -12.23
CA LEU A 108 -5.22 5.42 -13.61
C LEU A 108 -5.49 4.06 -14.27
N GLU A 109 -5.19 2.96 -13.59
CA GLU A 109 -5.41 1.62 -14.12
C GLU A 109 -6.90 1.34 -14.34
N SER A 110 -7.78 1.81 -13.45
CA SER A 110 -9.23 1.68 -13.64
C SER A 110 -9.75 2.43 -14.88
N ILE A 111 -9.15 3.59 -15.19
CA ILE A 111 -9.46 4.36 -16.40
C ILE A 111 -8.93 3.60 -17.63
N ILE A 112 -7.75 2.99 -17.55
CA ILE A 112 -7.15 2.21 -18.65
C ILE A 112 -7.93 0.92 -18.92
N ILE A 113 -8.29 0.15 -17.88
CA ILE A 113 -9.07 -1.09 -18.00
C ILE A 113 -10.46 -0.81 -18.57
N LYS A 114 -11.15 0.24 -18.12
CA LYS A 114 -12.44 0.65 -18.74
C LYS A 114 -12.32 0.88 -20.25
N ARG A 115 -11.15 1.32 -20.74
CA ARG A 115 -10.91 1.53 -22.17
C ARG A 115 -10.66 0.22 -22.93
N LYS A 116 -10.02 -0.78 -22.31
CA LYS A 116 -9.76 -2.08 -22.94
C LYS A 116 -10.98 -3.01 -22.93
N THR A 117 -11.80 -2.96 -21.87
CA THR A 117 -12.88 -3.92 -21.62
C THR A 117 -14.26 -3.28 -21.76
N SER A 118 -14.52 -2.65 -22.91
CA SER A 118 -15.81 -1.98 -23.22
C SER A 118 -17.00 -2.93 -23.39
N LYS A 119 -16.86 -4.25 -23.21
CA LYS A 119 -17.98 -5.19 -23.19
C LYS A 119 -17.80 -6.22 -22.08
N GLN A 120 -18.78 -6.23 -21.17
CA GLN A 120 -19.07 -7.20 -20.11
C GLN A 120 -18.16 -7.15 -18.86
N ASN A 121 -18.79 -6.75 -17.75
CA ASN A 121 -18.36 -6.84 -16.33
C ASN A 121 -17.44 -5.77 -15.70
N SER A 122 -17.18 -4.62 -16.35
CA SER A 122 -16.42 -3.52 -15.69
C SER A 122 -17.25 -2.59 -14.78
N LEU A 123 -18.58 -2.66 -14.85
CA LEU A 123 -19.48 -1.77 -14.08
C LEU A 123 -19.34 -1.95 -12.56
N GLY A 124 -19.30 -3.20 -12.08
CA GLY A 124 -19.22 -3.49 -10.64
C GLY A 124 -17.96 -2.93 -9.97
N LEU A 125 -16.77 -3.26 -10.50
CA LEU A 125 -15.50 -2.78 -9.95
C LEU A 125 -15.43 -1.24 -9.95
N SER A 126 -15.89 -0.60 -11.02
CA SER A 126 -15.83 0.85 -11.12
C SER A 126 -16.75 1.59 -10.15
N ILE A 127 -17.90 0.99 -9.81
CA ILE A 127 -18.78 1.51 -8.78
C ILE A 127 -18.09 1.44 -7.41
N TYR A 128 -17.40 0.33 -7.09
CA TYR A 128 -16.65 0.21 -5.84
C TYR A 128 -15.50 1.23 -5.75
N ILE A 129 -14.81 1.52 -6.86
CA ILE A 129 -13.74 2.53 -6.91
C ILE A 129 -14.31 3.95 -6.70
N ILE A 130 -15.46 4.26 -7.30
CA ILE A 130 -16.13 5.56 -7.14
C ILE A 130 -16.65 5.71 -5.70
N LEU A 131 -17.31 4.69 -5.16
CA LEU A 131 -17.75 4.67 -3.77
C LEU A 131 -16.57 4.81 -2.80
N PHE A 132 -15.43 4.17 -3.11
CA PHE A 132 -14.19 4.32 -2.36
C PHE A 132 -13.69 5.77 -2.39
N ALA A 133 -13.61 6.40 -3.57
CA ALA A 133 -13.17 7.79 -3.70
C ALA A 133 -14.10 8.77 -2.96
N ILE A 134 -15.42 8.56 -3.05
CA ILE A 134 -16.43 9.36 -2.34
C ILE A 134 -16.29 9.19 -0.82
N TRP A 135 -16.15 7.95 -0.33
CA TRP A 135 -16.01 7.70 1.10
C TRP A 135 -14.71 8.30 1.66
N LEU A 136 -13.61 8.16 0.92
CA LEU A 136 -12.32 8.74 1.26
C LEU A 136 -12.41 10.27 1.33
N PHE A 137 -13.07 10.91 0.36
CA PHE A 137 -13.30 12.35 0.36
C PHE A 137 -14.17 12.82 1.54
N PHE A 138 -15.25 12.09 1.85
CA PHE A 138 -16.11 12.38 3.01
C PHE A 138 -15.36 12.29 4.33
N GLU A 139 -14.51 11.28 4.52
CA GLU A 139 -13.68 11.17 5.72
C GLU A 139 -12.64 12.29 5.81
N ILE A 140 -12.02 12.72 4.70
CA ILE A 140 -11.12 13.88 4.73
C ILE A 140 -11.89 15.13 5.15
N LEU A 141 -13.03 15.41 4.53
CA LEU A 141 -13.82 16.62 4.80
C LEU A 141 -14.39 16.65 6.22
N ARG A 142 -14.92 15.54 6.73
CA ARG A 142 -15.53 15.50 8.06
C ARG A 142 -14.53 15.87 9.15
N ASN A 143 -13.27 15.46 8.99
CA ASN A 143 -12.29 15.55 10.05
C ASN A 143 -11.20 16.60 9.78
N ILE A 144 -11.30 17.38 8.69
CA ILE A 144 -10.34 18.46 8.38
C ILE A 144 -10.36 19.57 9.43
N ASN A 145 -11.52 19.80 10.06
CA ASN A 145 -11.69 20.81 11.11
C ASN A 145 -11.10 20.38 12.45
N GLU A 146 -11.01 19.07 12.72
CA GLU A 146 -10.49 18.53 13.98
C GLU A 146 -8.97 18.34 13.94
N TYR A 147 -8.42 17.90 12.80
CA TYR A 147 -7.01 17.53 12.69
C TYR A 147 -6.18 18.47 11.81
N GLY A 148 -6.77 19.52 11.24
CA GLY A 148 -6.08 20.49 10.39
C GLY A 148 -5.30 19.84 9.24
N ARG A 149 -4.05 20.28 9.03
CA ARG A 149 -3.17 19.75 7.96
C ARG A 149 -2.66 18.32 8.22
N SER A 150 -2.78 17.81 9.45
CA SER A 150 -2.41 16.45 9.86
C SER A 150 -3.50 15.40 9.60
N ALA A 151 -4.71 15.82 9.22
CA ALA A 151 -5.84 14.94 8.94
C ALA A 151 -5.50 13.73 8.04
N PRO A 152 -4.72 13.85 6.94
CA PRO A 152 -4.36 12.70 6.11
C PRO A 152 -3.59 11.59 6.85
N GLY A 153 -2.78 11.95 7.85
CA GLY A 153 -2.00 11.02 8.66
C GLY A 153 -2.84 10.23 9.66
N GLU A 154 -3.94 10.81 10.16
CA GLU A 154 -4.86 10.17 11.11
C GLU A 154 -5.75 9.11 10.43
N PHE A 155 -6.11 9.33 9.16
CA PHE A 155 -6.90 8.38 8.37
C PHE A 155 -6.08 7.31 7.67
N ARG A 156 -4.76 7.33 7.84
CA ARG A 156 -3.80 6.39 7.27
C ARG A 156 -4.25 4.94 7.33
N TYR A 157 -4.69 4.48 8.51
CA TYR A 157 -5.16 3.11 8.71
C TYR A 157 -6.44 2.80 7.92
N ARG A 158 -7.33 3.78 7.77
CA ARG A 158 -8.59 3.62 7.01
C ARG A 158 -8.29 3.49 5.52
N TYR A 159 -7.41 4.34 4.98
CA TYR A 159 -7.04 4.26 3.58
C TYR A 159 -6.19 3.02 3.27
N PHE A 160 -5.33 2.57 4.19
CA PHE A 160 -4.59 1.32 4.04
C PHE A 160 -5.49 0.12 3.79
N ILE A 161 -6.53 -0.07 4.62
CA ILE A 161 -7.47 -1.20 4.54
C ILE A 161 -8.22 -1.18 3.21
N LEU A 162 -8.43 -0.02 2.61
CA LEU A 162 -9.17 0.13 1.37
C LEU A 162 -8.29 0.04 0.12
N ILE A 163 -7.17 0.76 0.13
CA ILE A 163 -6.25 0.88 -1.01
C ILE A 163 -5.57 -0.46 -1.25
N SER A 164 -5.09 -1.12 -0.19
CA SER A 164 -4.23 -2.30 -0.35
C SER A 164 -4.95 -3.48 -1.01
N PRO A 165 -6.16 -3.90 -0.60
CA PRO A 165 -6.87 -4.99 -1.27
C PRO A 165 -7.22 -4.67 -2.72
N LEU A 166 -7.65 -3.42 -2.97
CA LEU A 166 -8.01 -2.97 -4.31
C LEU A 166 -6.79 -2.94 -5.23
N TYR A 167 -5.68 -2.40 -4.76
CA TYR A 167 -4.39 -2.42 -5.45
C TYR A 167 -3.94 -3.84 -5.77
N ILE A 168 -3.97 -4.73 -4.77
CA ILE A 168 -3.57 -6.13 -4.93
C ILE A 168 -4.46 -6.81 -5.99
N SER A 169 -5.77 -6.56 -5.96
CA SER A 169 -6.72 -7.17 -6.90
C SER A 169 -6.50 -6.73 -8.35
N LEU A 170 -6.10 -5.47 -8.55
CA LEU A 170 -5.90 -4.88 -9.87
C LEU A 170 -4.54 -5.24 -10.46
N PHE A 171 -3.47 -5.16 -9.66
CA PHE A 171 -2.10 -5.26 -10.15
C PHE A 171 -1.47 -6.65 -10.03
N PHE A 172 -2.09 -7.58 -9.29
CA PHE A 172 -1.62 -8.97 -9.18
C PHE A 172 -2.68 -9.90 -9.78
N SER A 173 -2.81 -9.83 -11.10
CA SER A 173 -3.86 -10.55 -11.83
C SER A 173 -3.50 -12.01 -12.07
N SER A 174 -2.22 -12.33 -12.24
CA SER A 174 -1.77 -13.70 -12.53
C SER A 174 -1.51 -14.52 -11.26
N ILE A 175 -1.63 -15.85 -11.41
CA ILE A 175 -1.36 -16.80 -10.31
C ILE A 175 0.10 -16.65 -9.82
N GLU A 176 1.05 -16.45 -10.74
CA GLU A 176 2.46 -16.36 -10.38
C GLU A 176 2.80 -15.05 -9.65
N GLU A 177 2.19 -13.93 -10.03
CA GLU A 177 2.30 -12.68 -9.28
C GLU A 177 1.71 -12.80 -7.87
N ARG A 178 0.53 -13.42 -7.74
CA ARG A 178 -0.10 -13.66 -6.43
C ARG A 178 0.75 -14.56 -5.55
N LYS A 179 1.37 -15.61 -6.10
CA LYS A 179 2.32 -16.46 -5.38
C LYS A 179 3.56 -15.68 -4.93
N ARG A 180 4.11 -14.80 -5.79
CA ARG A 180 5.25 -13.93 -5.42
C ARG A 180 4.86 -12.97 -4.29
N LEU A 181 3.70 -12.33 -4.38
CA LEU A 181 3.17 -11.47 -3.33
C LEU A 181 2.99 -12.22 -2.01
N LEU A 182 2.37 -13.40 -2.05
CA LEU A 182 2.18 -14.26 -0.88
C LEU A 182 3.52 -14.61 -0.21
N LYS A 183 4.55 -14.96 -1.00
CA LYS A 183 5.91 -15.21 -0.49
C LYS A 183 6.49 -13.98 0.23
N VAL A 184 6.34 -12.80 -0.36
CA VAL A 184 6.80 -11.54 0.25
C VAL A 184 6.07 -11.26 1.55
N LEU A 185 4.74 -11.40 1.58
CA LEU A 185 3.95 -11.19 2.80
C LEU A 185 4.33 -12.19 3.90
N ILE A 186 4.52 -13.48 3.57
CA ILE A 186 5.01 -14.50 4.51
C ILE A 186 6.43 -14.16 4.99
N PHE A 187 7.31 -13.73 4.09
CA PHE A 187 8.67 -13.36 4.42
C PHE A 187 8.71 -12.23 5.45
N PHE A 188 8.00 -11.12 5.18
CA PHE A 188 7.98 -9.98 6.09
C PHE A 188 7.23 -10.24 7.39
N SER A 189 6.12 -10.98 7.34
CA SER A 189 5.33 -11.28 8.55
C SER A 189 6.06 -12.22 9.50
N ILE A 190 6.71 -13.27 8.99
CA ILE A 190 7.37 -14.30 9.81
C ILE A 190 8.87 -14.09 9.85
N PHE A 191 9.56 -14.32 8.74
CA PHE A 191 11.01 -14.51 8.73
C PHE A 191 11.74 -13.23 9.10
N PHE A 192 11.31 -12.10 8.55
CA PHE A 192 11.86 -10.80 8.88
C PHE A 192 11.60 -10.45 10.35
N THR A 193 10.37 -10.59 10.83
CA THR A 193 10.02 -10.33 12.24
C THR A 193 10.86 -11.18 13.18
N LEU A 194 11.00 -12.49 12.92
CA LEU A 194 11.83 -13.39 13.71
C LEU A 194 13.31 -12.97 13.69
N ALA A 195 13.82 -12.54 12.54
CA ALA A 195 15.19 -12.02 12.43
C ALA A 195 15.41 -10.72 13.22
N CYS A 196 14.37 -9.92 13.42
CA CYS A 196 14.44 -8.71 14.24
C CYS A 196 14.41 -8.98 15.75
N ILE A 197 13.96 -10.15 16.20
CA ILE A 197 13.81 -10.44 17.64
C ILE A 197 15.11 -10.33 18.43
N PRO A 198 16.26 -10.89 17.97
CA PRO A 198 17.52 -10.68 18.67
C PRO A 198 17.88 -9.20 18.81
N ILE A 199 17.60 -8.39 17.78
CA ILE A 199 17.86 -6.94 17.78
C ILE A 199 16.92 -6.23 18.77
N ILE A 200 15.64 -6.59 18.79
CA ILE A 200 14.68 -6.03 19.75
C ILE A 200 15.08 -6.41 21.18
N GLY A 201 15.46 -7.66 21.41
CA GLY A 201 15.90 -8.16 22.71
C GLY A 201 17.15 -7.46 23.23
N THR A 202 18.10 -7.10 22.36
CA THR A 202 19.28 -6.31 22.76
C THR A 202 18.97 -4.85 23.02
N LEU A 203 18.06 -4.23 22.25
CA LEU A 203 17.71 -2.82 22.40
C LEU A 203 16.75 -2.55 23.57
N LYS A 204 15.75 -3.41 23.74
CA LYS A 204 14.69 -3.27 24.76
C LYS A 204 15.00 -4.03 26.06
N GLY A 205 15.84 -5.06 25.97
CA GLY A 205 16.02 -6.06 27.02
C GLY A 205 15.06 -7.25 26.88
N TRP A 206 15.48 -8.42 27.38
CA TRP A 206 14.72 -9.68 27.33
C TRP A 206 13.64 -9.78 28.42
N SER A 207 12.95 -8.67 28.68
CA SER A 207 11.84 -8.63 29.63
C SER A 207 10.59 -9.20 28.97
N ILE A 208 10.24 -10.43 29.35
CA ILE A 208 9.10 -11.21 28.83
C ILE A 208 7.99 -11.19 29.90
N GLY A 209 6.81 -10.67 29.54
CA GLY A 209 5.65 -10.65 30.44
C GLY A 209 4.55 -9.69 30.01
N ALA A 210 3.34 -9.91 30.53
CA ALA A 210 2.12 -9.19 30.14
C ALA A 210 2.22 -7.65 30.29
N GLN A 211 3.05 -7.16 31.21
CA GLN A 211 3.28 -5.72 31.42
C GLN A 211 4.41 -5.15 30.54
N SER A 212 5.31 -6.00 30.03
CA SER A 212 6.48 -5.58 29.25
C SER A 212 6.20 -5.45 27.75
N ARG A 213 5.14 -6.11 27.23
CA ARG A 213 4.74 -6.14 25.81
C ARG A 213 5.95 -6.23 24.86
N PHE A 214 6.58 -7.39 24.78
CA PHE A 214 7.83 -7.56 24.03
C PHE A 214 7.69 -7.14 22.55
N LEU A 215 6.56 -7.49 21.92
CA LEU A 215 6.15 -7.01 20.58
C LEU A 215 4.82 -6.23 20.66
N PRO A 216 4.58 -5.27 19.76
CA PRO A 216 3.25 -4.69 19.59
C PRO A 216 2.23 -5.73 19.11
N SER A 217 0.98 -5.58 19.53
CA SER A 217 -0.12 -6.50 19.17
C SER A 217 -0.36 -6.60 17.66
N SER A 218 -0.13 -5.53 16.90
CA SER A 218 -0.21 -5.53 15.44
C SER A 218 0.83 -6.46 14.80
N ILE A 219 2.03 -6.56 15.37
CA ILE A 219 3.09 -7.47 14.91
C ILE A 219 2.76 -8.92 15.29
N SER A 220 2.26 -9.16 16.51
CA SER A 220 1.78 -10.50 16.92
C SER A 220 0.64 -11.00 16.03
N LEU A 221 -0.29 -10.12 15.66
CA LEU A 221 -1.35 -10.42 14.70
C LEU A 221 -0.79 -10.73 13.30
N GLY A 222 0.19 -9.95 12.84
CA GLY A 222 0.91 -10.19 11.59
C GLY A 222 1.59 -11.56 11.56
N LEU A 223 2.26 -11.95 12.65
CA LEU A 223 2.85 -13.27 12.83
C LEU A 223 1.82 -14.40 12.76
N MET A 224 0.66 -14.22 13.40
CA MET A 224 -0.43 -15.19 13.38
C MET A 224 -0.98 -15.39 11.96
N TYR A 225 -1.24 -14.30 11.23
CA TYR A 225 -1.68 -14.39 9.83
C TYR A 225 -0.59 -14.94 8.91
N GLY A 226 0.67 -14.62 9.16
CA GLY A 226 1.82 -15.18 8.47
C GLY A 226 1.88 -16.70 8.63
N LEU A 227 1.74 -17.21 9.86
CA LEU A 227 1.67 -18.65 10.13
C LEU A 227 0.49 -19.30 9.40
N ALA A 228 -0.72 -18.73 9.54
CA ALA A 228 -1.89 -19.26 8.85
C ALA A 228 -1.66 -19.33 7.33
N ALA A 229 -1.10 -18.28 6.74
CA ALA A 229 -0.74 -18.23 5.33
C ALA A 229 0.33 -19.28 4.96
N LEU A 230 1.32 -19.52 5.82
CA LEU A 230 2.35 -20.55 5.62
C LEU A 230 1.76 -21.96 5.61
N PHE A 231 0.89 -22.28 6.58
CA PHE A 231 0.17 -23.56 6.65
C PHE A 231 -0.73 -23.78 5.43
N LEU A 232 -1.52 -22.77 5.06
CA LEU A 232 -2.38 -22.83 3.88
C LEU A 232 -1.55 -23.00 2.60
N SER A 233 -0.47 -22.23 2.46
CA SER A 233 0.43 -22.32 1.30
C SER A 233 1.02 -23.70 1.13
N LYS A 234 1.36 -24.36 2.23
CA LYS A 234 1.82 -25.76 2.20
C LYS A 234 0.69 -26.73 1.86
N LYS A 235 -0.46 -26.61 2.53
CA LYS A 235 -1.64 -27.47 2.30
C LYS A 235 -2.05 -27.50 0.84
N TYR A 236 -2.01 -26.35 0.17
CA TYR A 236 -2.36 -26.20 -1.24
C TYR A 236 -1.16 -26.33 -2.20
N GLY A 237 0.01 -26.76 -1.73
CA GLY A 237 1.18 -27.01 -2.59
C GLY A 237 1.79 -25.74 -3.23
N LEU A 238 1.47 -24.54 -2.71
CA LEU A 238 2.01 -23.26 -3.19
C LEU A 238 3.48 -23.07 -2.76
N LEU A 239 3.87 -23.69 -1.65
CA LEU A 239 5.25 -23.69 -1.12
C LEU A 239 5.71 -25.11 -0.83
N LYS A 240 6.90 -25.47 -1.33
CA LYS A 240 7.57 -26.73 -1.00
C LYS A 240 8.32 -26.57 0.32
N LEU A 241 7.63 -26.80 1.44
CA LEU A 241 8.20 -26.73 2.78
C LEU A 241 8.01 -28.06 3.52
N SER A 242 9.08 -28.59 4.11
CA SER A 242 9.01 -29.83 4.89
C SER A 242 8.16 -29.66 6.17
N ASN A 243 7.72 -30.78 6.77
CA ASN A 243 7.03 -30.75 8.08
C ASN A 243 7.95 -30.21 9.18
N ILE A 244 9.23 -30.55 9.13
CA ILE A 244 10.22 -30.16 10.14
C ILE A 244 10.39 -28.64 10.17
N TYR A 245 10.64 -28.01 9.02
CA TYR A 245 10.82 -26.55 8.97
C TYR A 245 9.56 -25.79 9.39
N LEU A 246 8.39 -26.34 9.10
CA LEU A 246 7.14 -25.73 9.51
C LEU A 246 7.02 -25.69 11.04
N TRP A 247 7.38 -26.77 11.73
CA TRP A 247 7.37 -26.80 13.20
C TRP A 247 8.46 -25.93 13.81
N ILE A 248 9.66 -25.91 13.23
CA ILE A 248 10.77 -25.03 13.64
C ILE A 248 10.34 -23.56 13.61
N ILE A 249 9.51 -23.16 12.65
CA ILE A 249 8.96 -21.80 12.55
C ILE A 249 7.78 -21.61 13.50
N SER A 250 6.87 -22.58 13.57
CA SER A 250 5.61 -22.45 14.31
C SER A 250 5.80 -22.36 15.82
N ILE A 251 6.76 -23.11 16.37
CA ILE A 251 7.00 -23.14 17.83
C ILE A 251 7.47 -21.76 18.34
N PRO A 252 8.53 -21.14 17.81
CA PRO A 252 8.96 -19.81 18.21
C PRO A 252 7.85 -18.77 18.04
N VAL A 253 7.16 -18.79 16.89
CA VAL A 253 6.08 -17.83 16.63
C VAL A 253 4.92 -18.01 17.61
N GLY A 254 4.54 -19.25 17.91
CA GLY A 254 3.50 -19.55 18.91
C GLY A 254 3.88 -19.05 20.31
N ILE A 255 5.12 -19.26 20.73
CA ILE A 255 5.64 -18.74 22.01
C ILE A 255 5.55 -17.20 22.04
N LEU A 256 5.97 -16.54 20.96
CA LEU A 256 5.97 -15.07 20.88
C LEU A 256 4.57 -14.45 20.86
N ILE A 257 3.56 -15.17 20.33
CA ILE A 257 2.17 -14.71 20.34
C ILE A 257 1.55 -14.86 21.74
N LEU A 258 2.00 -15.84 22.53
CA LEU A 258 1.46 -16.13 23.86
C LEU A 258 2.06 -15.27 24.98
N ILE A 259 3.20 -14.62 24.71
CA ILE A 259 3.94 -13.73 25.63
C ILE A 259 3.44 -12.29 25.52
#